data_AF-L0FV41-F1
#
_entry.id   AF-L0FV41-F1
#
_cell.length_a   1.000
_cell.length_b   1.000
_cell.length_c   1.000
_cell.angle_alpha   90.00
_cell.angle_beta   90.00
_cell.angle_gamma   90.00
#
_symmetry.space_group_name_H-M   'P 1'
#
loop_
_entity.id
_entity.type
_entity.pdbx_description
1 polymer ?
#
loop_
_entity_poly.entity_id
_entity_poly.type
_entity_poly.pdbx_seq_one_letter_code
_entity_poly.pdbx_strand_id
1 'polypeptide(L)'
;MRIILSRKGFDAQYGGQPSPILPDGTLLSLPIPEPRDTLTYDELQHGGQSYGAIIQGLRPSTPLRGKSCCHLDPDLDDQALPRTPGWRPLLGQTGAAQGHLAKCGVGKGDLFLFFGTFRQTERGEQGLAYRKDAPEVHMIFGYLQVGEVIDPLEDDGPEISYHPHAQERFRAAKHNRIYRASEWLDFLPELPGGGVLKAHPGLQLTKPGFSKSRWQLPDCFRNVSISYHTPKSFRPTYFQSAAKGQEFVVTANEKVKDWAKGLIKEGNRF
;
A
#
# COMPACT_ATOMS: atom_id res chain seq x y z
N MET A 1 2.94 4.19 18.93
CA MET A 1 2.32 3.55 17.76
C MET A 1 0.95 4.14 17.47
N ARG A 2 0.91 5.07 16.51
CA ARG A 2 -0.25 5.44 15.70
C ARG A 2 -0.43 4.40 14.59
N ILE A 3 -1.65 4.32 14.07
CA ILE A 3 -1.96 3.51 12.87
C ILE A 3 -2.30 4.48 11.75
N ILE A 4 -1.74 4.26 10.56
CA ILE A 4 -1.99 5.06 9.37
C ILE A 4 -2.56 4.14 8.30
N LEU A 5 -3.80 4.38 7.88
CA LEU A 5 -4.34 3.73 6.68
C LEU A 5 -3.93 4.56 5.46
N SER A 6 -3.04 4.02 4.64
CA SER A 6 -2.46 4.71 3.48
C SER A 6 -3.01 4.16 2.18
N ARG A 7 -3.69 4.99 1.38
CA ARG A 7 -4.24 4.58 0.09
C ARG A 7 -3.15 4.60 -0.98
N LYS A 8 -2.92 3.46 -1.64
CA LYS A 8 -1.87 3.28 -2.65
C LYS A 8 -2.33 2.37 -3.80
N GLY A 9 -1.51 2.31 -4.85
CA GLY A 9 -1.68 1.44 -6.01
C GLY A 9 -2.72 1.92 -7.03
N PHE A 10 -2.93 1.11 -8.07
CA PHE A 10 -3.87 1.42 -9.14
C PHE A 10 -5.32 1.62 -8.67
N ASP A 11 -6.01 2.51 -9.37
CA ASP A 11 -7.46 2.66 -9.34
C ASP A 11 -8.02 3.11 -10.71
N ALA A 12 -9.28 3.53 -10.74
CA ALA A 12 -9.92 3.98 -11.98
C ALA A 12 -9.27 5.26 -12.57
N GLN A 13 -8.66 6.09 -11.73
CA GLN A 13 -8.00 7.34 -12.13
C GLN A 13 -6.52 7.09 -12.47
N TYR A 14 -5.84 6.26 -11.69
CA TYR A 14 -4.42 5.96 -11.84
C TYR A 14 -4.22 4.51 -12.26
N GLY A 15 -3.84 4.29 -13.52
CA GLY A 15 -3.65 2.95 -14.09
C GLY A 15 -4.89 2.37 -14.78
N GLY A 16 -6.10 2.77 -14.36
CA GLY A 16 -7.35 2.48 -15.06
C GLY A 16 -7.87 1.04 -14.90
N GLN A 17 -7.38 0.31 -13.90
CA GLN A 17 -7.82 -1.05 -13.54
C GLN A 17 -7.50 -1.32 -12.06
N PRO A 18 -8.17 -2.27 -11.38
CA PRO A 18 -7.80 -2.66 -10.03
C PRO A 18 -6.46 -3.41 -10.00
N SER A 19 -5.86 -3.55 -8.82
CA SER A 19 -4.77 -4.51 -8.59
C SER A 19 -5.32 -5.94 -8.50
N PRO A 20 -4.61 -6.97 -8.98
CA PRO A 20 -5.12 -8.34 -8.93
C PRO A 20 -4.93 -8.98 -7.54
N ILE A 21 -5.95 -9.70 -7.08
CA ILE A 21 -5.78 -10.77 -6.09
C ILE A 21 -5.51 -12.05 -6.87
N LEU A 22 -4.29 -12.55 -6.79
CA LEU A 22 -3.84 -13.73 -7.54
C LEU A 22 -4.49 -15.02 -6.99
N PRO A 23 -4.56 -16.11 -7.77
CA PRO A 23 -5.21 -17.35 -7.35
C PRO A 23 -4.60 -18.02 -6.11
N ASP A 24 -3.32 -17.75 -5.83
CA ASP A 24 -2.60 -18.21 -4.64
C ASP A 24 -2.85 -17.31 -3.40
N GLY A 25 -3.69 -16.29 -3.55
CA GLY A 25 -4.01 -15.32 -2.52
C GLY A 25 -3.06 -14.11 -2.49
N THR A 26 -2.04 -14.02 -3.35
CA THR A 26 -1.15 -12.87 -3.36
C THR A 26 -1.91 -11.56 -3.67
N LEU A 27 -1.72 -10.54 -2.85
CA LEU A 27 -2.23 -9.19 -3.09
C LEU A 27 -1.19 -8.37 -3.85
N LEU A 28 -1.13 -8.55 -5.17
CA LEU A 28 -0.15 -7.89 -6.03
C LEU A 28 -0.56 -6.44 -6.31
N SER A 29 -0.13 -5.50 -5.47
CA SER A 29 -0.38 -4.07 -5.67
C SER A 29 0.36 -3.54 -6.88
N LEU A 30 -0.34 -2.94 -7.84
CA LEU A 30 0.25 -2.35 -9.05
C LEU A 30 0.67 -0.89 -8.77
N PRO A 31 1.96 -0.53 -8.93
CA PRO A 31 2.44 0.85 -8.74
C PRO A 31 1.87 1.80 -9.78
N ILE A 32 1.48 3.02 -9.42
CA ILE A 32 0.80 3.96 -10.35
C ILE A 32 1.71 4.38 -11.52
N PRO A 33 1.16 4.71 -12.70
CA PRO A 33 1.97 5.22 -13.80
C PRO A 33 2.53 6.61 -13.47
N GLU A 34 3.81 6.83 -13.75
CA GLU A 34 4.48 8.11 -13.55
C GLU A 34 5.58 8.29 -14.60
N PRO A 35 5.30 8.99 -15.71
CA PRO A 35 6.25 9.14 -16.82
C PRO A 35 7.54 9.88 -16.46
N ARG A 36 7.59 10.56 -15.31
CA ARG A 36 8.78 11.27 -14.84
C ARG A 36 9.69 10.40 -13.97
N ASP A 37 9.26 9.20 -13.61
CA ASP A 37 10.15 8.19 -13.02
C ASP A 37 10.89 7.41 -14.10
N THR A 38 11.91 6.66 -13.69
CA THR A 38 12.78 5.88 -14.57
C THR A 38 12.44 4.39 -14.58
N LEU A 39 11.88 3.88 -13.49
CA LEU A 39 11.56 2.46 -13.33
C LEU A 39 10.36 2.07 -14.18
N THR A 40 10.53 1.06 -15.04
CA THR A 40 9.48 0.56 -15.93
C THR A 40 8.79 -0.69 -15.38
N TYR A 41 7.58 -0.97 -15.85
CA TYR A 41 6.86 -2.19 -15.45
C TYR A 41 7.54 -3.49 -15.92
N ASP A 42 8.42 -3.44 -16.93
CA ASP A 42 9.20 -4.62 -17.36
C ASP A 42 10.34 -4.97 -16.41
N GLU A 43 10.79 -4.01 -15.59
CA GLU A 43 11.84 -4.23 -14.60
C GLU A 43 11.29 -4.86 -13.32
N LEU A 44 10.02 -4.62 -13.00
CA LEU A 44 9.33 -5.23 -11.87
C LEU A 44 8.95 -6.68 -12.17
N GLN A 45 9.19 -7.59 -11.22
CA GLN A 45 8.93 -9.02 -11.40
C GLN A 45 8.00 -9.60 -10.32
N HIS A 46 7.13 -10.52 -10.71
CA HIS A 46 6.38 -11.37 -9.78
C HIS A 46 6.17 -12.75 -10.41
N GLY A 47 6.55 -13.81 -9.70
CA GLY A 47 6.33 -15.19 -10.15
C GLY A 47 6.94 -15.50 -11.54
N GLY A 48 8.08 -14.88 -11.86
CA GLY A 48 8.77 -15.04 -13.15
C GLY A 48 8.13 -14.27 -14.33
N GLN A 49 7.17 -13.39 -14.07
CA GLN A 49 6.57 -12.52 -15.08
C GLN A 49 6.81 -11.05 -14.72
N SER A 50 7.02 -10.22 -15.74
CA SER A 50 7.08 -8.78 -15.52
C SER A 50 5.70 -8.23 -15.15
N TYR A 51 5.67 -7.15 -14.36
CA TYR A 51 4.41 -6.45 -14.07
C TYR A 51 3.77 -5.95 -15.36
N GLY A 52 4.57 -5.56 -16.36
CA GLY A 52 4.10 -5.15 -17.68
C GLY A 52 3.27 -6.24 -18.37
N ALA A 53 3.76 -7.48 -18.35
CA ALA A 53 3.05 -8.63 -18.90
C ALA A 53 1.75 -8.94 -18.11
N ILE A 54 1.79 -8.87 -16.78
CA ILE A 54 0.62 -9.08 -15.92
C ILE A 54 -0.45 -8.03 -16.19
N ILE A 55 -0.08 -6.74 -16.23
CA ILE A 55 -0.98 -5.61 -16.49
C ILE A 55 -1.66 -5.77 -17.85
N GLN A 56 -0.87 -6.06 -18.89
CA GLN A 56 -1.36 -6.24 -20.25
C GLN A 56 -2.26 -7.48 -20.39
N GLY A 57 -1.91 -8.58 -19.71
CA GLY A 57 -2.72 -9.80 -19.69
C GLY A 57 -4.09 -9.58 -19.03
N LEU A 58 -4.12 -8.86 -17.91
CA LEU A 58 -5.36 -8.55 -17.18
C LEU A 58 -6.28 -7.58 -17.94
N ARG A 59 -5.70 -6.66 -18.73
CA ARG A 59 -6.46 -5.71 -19.55
C ARG A 59 -5.74 -5.43 -20.87
N PRO A 60 -6.02 -6.21 -21.92
CA PRO A 60 -5.38 -6.02 -23.22
C PRO A 60 -5.59 -4.64 -23.86
N SER A 61 -6.68 -3.95 -23.50
CA SER A 61 -7.00 -2.60 -23.98
C SER A 61 -6.32 -1.46 -23.21
N THR A 62 -5.48 -1.76 -22.22
CA THR A 62 -4.74 -0.73 -21.48
C THR A 62 -3.79 0.05 -22.41
N PRO A 63 -3.64 1.38 -22.24
CA PRO A 63 -2.64 2.14 -22.98
C PRO A 63 -1.22 1.94 -22.41
N LEU A 64 -1.10 1.40 -21.19
CA LEU A 64 0.19 1.13 -20.57
C LEU A 64 0.93 0.02 -21.33
N ARG A 65 2.25 0.14 -21.39
CA ARG A 65 3.15 -0.86 -21.99
C ARG A 65 4.18 -1.27 -20.94
N GLY A 66 4.88 -2.38 -21.17
CA GLY A 66 5.96 -2.82 -20.28
C GLY A 66 7.02 -1.73 -20.04
N LYS A 67 7.35 -0.95 -21.08
CA LYS A 67 8.26 0.21 -21.00
C LYS A 67 7.65 1.49 -20.43
N SER A 68 6.38 1.50 -20.04
CA SER A 68 5.82 2.64 -19.32
C SER A 68 6.42 2.73 -17.93
N CYS A 69 6.84 3.93 -17.52
CA CYS A 69 7.39 4.18 -16.19
C CYS A 69 6.30 4.16 -15.11
N CYS A 70 6.69 3.77 -13.91
CA CYS A 70 5.83 3.63 -12.75
C CYS A 70 6.50 4.17 -11.48
N HIS A 71 5.66 4.52 -10.51
CA HIS A 71 6.07 5.01 -9.20
C HIS A 71 5.96 3.88 -8.18
N LEU A 72 7.04 3.10 -7.99
CA LEU A 72 7.13 2.05 -6.97
C LEU A 72 7.19 2.68 -5.58
N ASP A 73 6.00 2.97 -5.03
CA ASP A 73 5.81 3.53 -3.70
C ASP A 73 4.41 3.14 -3.15
N PRO A 74 4.31 2.44 -2.00
CA PRO A 74 5.42 1.92 -1.20
C PRO A 74 6.15 0.78 -1.93
N ASP A 75 7.43 0.61 -1.60
CA ASP A 75 8.21 -0.54 -2.02
C ASP A 75 8.28 -1.55 -0.87
N LEU A 76 7.50 -2.64 -0.96
CA LEU A 76 7.29 -3.59 0.13
C LEU A 76 7.75 -5.03 -0.17
N ASP A 77 7.91 -5.38 -1.44
CA ASP A 77 8.17 -6.75 -1.89
C ASP A 77 9.65 -6.90 -2.24
N ASP A 78 10.40 -7.65 -1.45
CA ASP A 78 11.83 -7.87 -1.67
C ASP A 78 12.13 -8.61 -2.98
N GLN A 79 11.14 -9.28 -3.57
CA GLN A 79 11.29 -10.02 -4.83
C GLN A 79 10.97 -9.19 -6.07
N ALA A 80 10.37 -8.01 -5.92
CA ALA A 80 9.95 -7.20 -7.07
C ALA A 80 11.13 -6.68 -7.90
N LEU A 81 12.29 -6.47 -7.27
CA LEU A 81 13.54 -6.00 -7.87
C LEU A 81 14.75 -6.68 -7.19
N PRO A 82 15.91 -6.78 -7.86
CA PRO A 82 17.16 -7.11 -7.19
C PRO A 82 17.47 -6.11 -6.07
N ARG A 83 17.77 -6.59 -4.86
CA ARG A 83 17.96 -5.75 -3.67
C ARG A 83 19.42 -5.67 -3.26
N THR A 84 19.85 -4.46 -2.88
CA THR A 84 21.11 -4.23 -2.17
C THR A 84 21.03 -4.91 -0.79
N PRO A 85 22.11 -5.54 -0.28
CA PRO A 85 22.14 -6.06 1.08
C PRO A 85 21.72 -5.00 2.11
N GLY A 86 20.90 -5.37 3.07
CA GLY A 86 20.38 -4.43 4.08
C GLY A 86 19.17 -3.61 3.63
N TRP A 87 18.67 -3.82 2.40
CA TRP A 87 17.41 -3.23 1.96
C TRP A 87 16.26 -3.59 2.91
N ARG A 88 15.41 -2.59 3.18
CA ARG A 88 14.18 -2.72 3.97
C ARG A 88 13.05 -1.97 3.24
N PRO A 89 11.78 -2.36 3.44
CA PRO A 89 10.64 -1.70 2.82
C PRO A 89 10.64 -0.17 3.01
N LEU A 90 10.22 0.54 1.96
CA LEU A 90 10.28 2.00 1.86
C LEU A 90 8.91 2.59 1.52
N LEU A 91 8.67 3.80 2.04
CA LEU A 91 7.55 4.65 1.68
C LEU A 91 8.04 6.10 1.55
N GLY A 92 7.94 6.69 0.38
CA GLY A 92 8.16 8.11 0.15
C GLY A 92 6.88 8.93 0.33
N GLN A 93 7.02 10.09 0.96
CA GLN A 93 5.94 11.07 1.07
C GLN A 93 6.49 12.47 0.85
N THR A 94 5.70 13.33 0.23
CA THR A 94 6.08 14.72 -0.04
C THR A 94 4.88 15.67 0.06
N GLY A 95 5.15 16.97 0.05
CA GLY A 95 4.13 18.01 -0.05
C GLY A 95 3.08 17.93 1.07
N ALA A 96 1.80 18.02 0.69
CA ALA A 96 0.69 18.04 1.64
C ALA A 96 0.54 16.72 2.41
N ALA A 97 0.82 15.58 1.78
CA ALA A 97 0.72 14.27 2.43
C ALA A 97 1.78 14.15 3.54
N GLN A 98 3.03 14.54 3.26
CA GLN A 98 4.07 14.55 4.29
C GLN A 98 3.83 15.62 5.35
N GLY A 99 3.39 16.82 4.97
CA GLY A 99 3.04 17.87 5.93
C GLY A 99 1.95 17.44 6.91
N HIS A 100 0.96 16.67 6.43
CA HIS A 100 -0.07 16.08 7.29
C HIS A 100 0.50 15.04 8.27
N LEU A 101 1.34 14.11 7.79
CA LEU A 101 2.00 13.12 8.64
C LEU A 101 2.87 13.78 9.72
N ALA A 102 3.67 14.79 9.35
CA ALA A 102 4.49 15.56 10.27
C ALA A 102 3.65 16.30 11.31
N LYS A 103 2.56 16.96 10.90
CA LYS A 103 1.62 17.64 11.81
C LYS A 103 0.96 16.67 12.80
N CYS A 104 0.69 15.44 12.37
CA CYS A 104 0.15 14.40 13.24
C CYS A 104 1.21 13.74 14.15
N GLY A 105 2.49 14.08 13.97
CA GLY A 105 3.61 13.51 14.73
C GLY A 105 3.87 12.04 14.38
N VAL A 106 3.67 11.67 13.11
CA VAL A 106 3.99 10.31 12.63
C VAL A 106 5.51 10.15 12.52
N GLY A 107 6.05 9.11 13.17
CA GLY A 107 7.48 8.83 13.19
C GLY A 107 7.80 7.41 13.64
N LYS A 108 9.02 7.20 14.14
CA LYS A 108 9.52 5.89 14.58
C LYS A 108 8.54 5.17 15.53
N GLY A 109 8.28 3.89 15.26
CA GLY A 109 7.36 3.03 16.01
C GLY A 109 5.89 3.18 15.64
N ASP A 110 5.53 4.05 14.70
CA ASP A 110 4.19 4.12 14.11
C ASP A 110 4.05 3.14 12.94
N LEU A 111 2.81 2.72 12.63
CA LEU A 111 2.52 1.65 11.68
C LEU A 111 1.67 2.15 10.52
N PHE A 112 2.19 2.03 9.30
CA PHE A 112 1.42 2.14 8.08
C PHE A 112 0.78 0.79 7.74
N LEU A 113 -0.50 0.84 7.38
CA LEU A 113 -1.25 -0.23 6.73
C LEU A 113 -1.67 0.29 5.36
N PHE A 114 -1.09 -0.27 4.31
CA PHE A 114 -1.35 0.15 2.94
C PHE A 114 -2.57 -0.57 2.40
N PHE A 115 -3.49 0.18 1.80
CA PHE A 115 -4.66 -0.37 1.15
C PHE A 115 -4.85 0.18 -0.25
N GLY A 116 -5.42 -0.62 -1.13
CA GLY A 116 -5.64 -0.28 -2.54
C GLY A 116 -6.93 -0.85 -3.09
N THR A 117 -7.25 -0.57 -4.36
CA THR A 117 -8.38 -1.21 -5.05
C THR A 117 -7.93 -2.55 -5.61
N PHE A 118 -8.58 -3.64 -5.20
CA PHE A 118 -8.28 -4.99 -5.63
C PHE A 118 -9.49 -5.68 -6.25
N ARG A 119 -9.23 -6.62 -7.16
CA ARG A 119 -10.25 -7.51 -7.73
C ARG A 119 -9.70 -8.92 -7.89
N GLN A 120 -10.54 -9.92 -7.57
CA GLN A 120 -10.14 -11.32 -7.68
C GLN A 120 -9.90 -11.74 -9.12
N THR A 121 -8.84 -12.53 -9.32
CA THR A 121 -8.46 -13.10 -10.61
C THR A 121 -8.53 -14.62 -10.58
N GLU A 122 -8.56 -15.21 -11.77
CA GLU A 122 -8.51 -16.65 -11.99
C GLU A 122 -7.57 -16.96 -13.16
N ARG A 123 -7.02 -18.19 -13.18
CA ARG A 123 -6.24 -18.69 -14.31
C ARG A 123 -7.17 -19.49 -15.22
N GLY A 124 -7.35 -19.03 -16.45
CA GLY A 124 -8.00 -19.76 -17.53
C GLY A 124 -7.02 -20.17 -18.62
N GLU A 125 -7.55 -20.72 -19.72
CA GLU A 125 -6.75 -21.16 -20.88
C GLU A 125 -5.94 -20.03 -21.51
N GLN A 126 -6.45 -18.79 -21.46
CA GLN A 126 -5.81 -17.60 -22.01
C GLN A 126 -4.90 -16.88 -21.01
N GLY A 127 -4.69 -17.47 -19.82
CA GLY A 127 -3.87 -16.89 -18.75
C GLY A 127 -4.68 -16.26 -17.63
N LEU A 128 -4.11 -15.26 -16.98
CA LEU A 128 -4.68 -14.59 -15.82
C LEU A 128 -5.75 -13.58 -16.25
N ALA A 129 -6.96 -13.68 -15.69
CA ALA A 129 -8.05 -12.75 -15.96
C ALA A 129 -8.81 -12.36 -14.68
N TYR A 130 -9.46 -11.19 -14.68
CA TYR A 130 -10.37 -10.82 -13.59
C TYR A 130 -11.62 -11.71 -13.61
N ARG A 131 -11.98 -12.25 -12.45
CA ARG A 131 -13.23 -13.00 -12.31
C ARG A 131 -14.42 -12.07 -12.56
N LYS A 132 -15.30 -12.46 -13.49
CA LYS A 132 -16.39 -11.61 -13.99
C LYS A 132 -17.29 -11.08 -12.86
N ASP A 133 -17.64 -11.93 -11.90
CA ASP A 133 -18.56 -11.60 -10.82
C ASP A 133 -17.85 -11.09 -9.54
N ALA A 134 -16.52 -10.98 -9.54
CA ALA A 134 -15.78 -10.43 -8.41
C ALA A 134 -15.92 -8.90 -8.37
N PRO A 135 -16.36 -8.31 -7.23
CA PRO A 135 -16.39 -6.86 -7.07
C PRO A 135 -14.97 -6.29 -6.91
N GLU A 136 -14.84 -5.00 -7.18
CA GLU A 136 -13.69 -4.22 -6.70
C GLU A 136 -13.85 -3.95 -5.20
N VAL A 137 -12.80 -4.22 -4.42
CA VAL A 137 -12.78 -4.04 -2.97
C VAL A 137 -11.54 -3.27 -2.54
N HIS A 138 -11.61 -2.56 -1.42
CA HIS A 138 -10.44 -2.06 -0.73
C HIS A 138 -9.87 -3.17 0.16
N MET A 139 -8.62 -3.54 -0.07
CA MET A 139 -7.88 -4.53 0.71
C MET A 139 -6.65 -3.87 1.31
N ILE A 140 -6.34 -4.18 2.57
CA ILE A 140 -5.01 -3.94 3.15
C ILE A 140 -4.07 -4.98 2.55
N PHE A 141 -3.06 -4.52 1.80
CA PHE A 141 -2.16 -5.40 1.06
C PHE A 141 -0.75 -5.45 1.63
N GLY A 142 -0.41 -4.57 2.56
CA GLY A 142 0.92 -4.51 3.12
C GLY A 142 1.01 -3.60 4.34
N TYR A 143 2.16 -3.63 4.99
CA TYR A 143 2.43 -2.85 6.19
C TYR A 143 3.87 -2.37 6.23
N LEU A 144 4.11 -1.32 7.02
CA LEU A 144 5.44 -0.80 7.35
C LEU A 144 5.38 -0.15 8.73
N GLN A 145 6.05 -0.75 9.71
CA GLN A 145 6.35 -0.10 10.98
C GLN A 145 7.60 0.75 10.82
N VAL A 146 7.47 2.06 11.07
CA VAL A 146 8.54 3.04 10.84
C VAL A 146 9.72 2.75 11.75
N GLY A 147 10.86 2.40 11.16
CA GLY A 147 12.14 2.36 11.85
C GLY A 147 12.80 3.74 11.84
N GLU A 148 12.78 4.39 10.68
CA GLU A 148 13.49 5.63 10.40
C GLU A 148 12.69 6.56 9.47
N VAL A 149 12.89 7.86 9.63
CA VAL A 149 12.36 8.90 8.75
C VAL A 149 13.55 9.65 8.17
N ILE A 150 13.81 9.43 6.89
CA ILE A 150 15.01 9.85 6.19
C ILE A 150 14.69 11.11 5.37
N ASP A 151 15.59 12.10 5.43
CA ASP A 151 15.66 13.16 4.42
C ASP A 151 16.58 12.67 3.28
N PRO A 152 16.06 12.41 2.07
CA PRO A 152 16.87 11.86 0.98
C PRO A 152 17.92 12.85 0.44
N LEU A 153 17.93 14.10 0.91
CA LEU A 153 19.03 15.04 0.67
C LEU A 153 20.22 14.85 1.61
N GLU A 154 20.00 14.20 2.76
CA GLU A 154 21.01 13.98 3.80
C GLU A 154 21.56 12.54 3.78
N ASP A 155 20.76 11.58 3.29
CA ASP A 155 21.14 10.18 3.11
C ASP A 155 20.65 9.71 1.73
N ASP A 156 21.59 9.28 0.90
CA ASP A 156 21.37 8.71 -0.43
C ASP A 156 22.04 7.33 -0.58
N GLY A 157 22.12 6.58 0.52
CA GLY A 157 22.70 5.24 0.56
C GLY A 157 22.15 4.29 -0.53
N PRO A 158 22.92 3.26 -0.91
CA PRO A 158 22.58 2.37 -2.01
C PRO A 158 21.28 1.57 -1.80
N GLU A 159 20.76 1.50 -0.58
CA GLU A 159 19.48 0.88 -0.27
C GLU A 159 18.26 1.77 -0.59
N ILE A 160 18.47 3.07 -0.79
CA ILE A 160 17.40 4.06 -1.03
C ILE A 160 17.59 4.88 -2.31
N SER A 161 18.80 4.92 -2.87
CA SER A 161 19.14 5.79 -4.01
C SER A 161 18.34 5.52 -5.28
N TYR A 162 17.81 4.31 -5.47
CA TYR A 162 16.93 3.96 -6.59
C TYR A 162 15.47 4.40 -6.36
N HIS A 163 15.08 4.64 -5.10
CA HIS A 163 13.70 4.91 -4.73
C HIS A 163 13.21 6.20 -5.42
N PRO A 164 11.94 6.29 -5.87
CA PRO A 164 11.46 7.47 -6.59
C PRO A 164 11.73 8.78 -5.85
N HIS A 165 11.54 8.80 -4.54
CA HIS A 165 11.75 9.99 -3.69
C HIS A 165 13.22 10.37 -3.45
N ALA A 166 14.19 9.55 -3.86
CA ALA A 166 15.61 9.90 -3.88
C ALA A 166 16.07 10.48 -5.23
N GLN A 167 15.22 10.43 -6.26
CA GLN A 167 15.56 10.91 -7.59
C GLN A 167 15.58 12.44 -7.68
N GLU A 168 16.34 12.97 -8.64
CA GLU A 168 16.55 14.41 -8.89
C GLU A 168 15.25 15.22 -8.86
N ARG A 169 14.17 14.69 -9.45
CA ARG A 169 12.87 15.37 -9.54
C ARG A 169 12.26 15.74 -8.18
N PHE A 170 12.66 15.06 -7.11
CA PHE A 170 12.20 15.34 -5.75
C PHE A 170 13.19 16.14 -4.90
N ARG A 171 14.39 16.49 -5.39
CA ARG A 171 15.35 17.30 -4.63
C ARG A 171 14.78 18.66 -4.24
N ALA A 172 14.01 19.28 -5.14
CA ALA A 172 13.32 20.55 -4.87
C ALA A 172 11.94 20.38 -4.21
N ALA A 173 11.48 19.15 -3.95
CA ALA A 173 10.16 18.91 -3.41
C ALA A 173 10.10 19.25 -1.92
N LYS A 174 9.14 20.12 -1.55
CA LYS A 174 8.97 20.54 -0.15
C LYS A 174 8.55 19.36 0.72
N HIS A 175 9.18 19.24 1.89
CA HIS A 175 8.89 18.21 2.88
C HIS A 175 8.99 16.79 2.27
N ASN A 176 10.02 16.51 1.48
CA ASN A 176 10.24 15.17 0.96
C ASN A 176 10.84 14.28 2.06
N ARG A 177 10.25 13.12 2.36
CA ARG A 177 10.77 12.16 3.33
C ARG A 177 10.60 10.73 2.83
N ILE A 178 11.53 9.87 3.20
CA ILE A 178 11.42 8.41 3.02
C ILE A 178 11.28 7.76 4.40
N TYR A 179 10.19 7.06 4.62
CA TYR A 179 10.00 6.18 5.76
C TYR A 179 10.60 4.82 5.44
N ARG A 180 11.59 4.41 6.21
CA ARG A 180 12.20 3.08 6.13
C ARG A 180 11.63 2.20 7.23
N ALA A 181 11.26 0.97 6.89
CA ALA A 181 10.77 0.01 7.86
C ALA A 181 11.80 -0.26 8.97
N SER A 182 11.30 -0.56 10.17
CA SER A 182 12.10 -1.25 11.19
C SER A 182 12.58 -2.60 10.64
N GLU A 183 13.64 -3.13 11.23
CA GLU A 183 14.13 -4.46 10.82
C GLU A 183 13.10 -5.54 11.16
N TRP A 184 12.55 -5.49 12.37
CA TRP A 184 11.55 -6.40 12.90
C TRP A 184 10.39 -5.60 13.52
N LEU A 185 9.19 -6.18 13.54
CA LEU A 185 8.07 -5.56 14.25
C LEU A 185 8.30 -5.57 15.76
N ASP A 186 8.11 -4.43 16.42
CA ASP A 186 8.26 -4.31 17.88
C ASP A 186 7.31 -5.24 18.67
N PHE A 187 6.13 -5.53 18.10
CA PHE A 187 5.08 -6.31 18.74
C PHE A 187 4.96 -7.75 18.21
N LEU A 188 5.78 -8.09 17.21
CA LEU A 188 5.83 -9.42 16.62
C LEU A 188 7.24 -9.66 16.01
N PRO A 189 8.28 -9.77 16.88
CA PRO A 189 9.67 -9.71 16.44
C PRO A 189 10.11 -10.84 15.51
N GLU A 190 9.30 -11.87 15.32
CA GLU A 190 9.50 -12.93 14.33
C GLU A 190 9.20 -12.50 12.88
N LEU A 191 8.52 -11.35 12.69
CA LEU A 191 8.18 -10.82 11.37
C LEU A 191 8.98 -9.55 11.05
N PRO A 192 9.34 -9.35 9.77
CA PRO A 192 10.03 -8.13 9.34
C PRO A 192 9.18 -6.90 9.61
N GLY A 193 9.82 -5.74 9.79
CA GLY A 193 9.13 -4.49 10.09
C GLY A 193 8.22 -3.98 8.96
N GLY A 194 8.25 -4.59 7.78
CA GLY A 194 7.33 -4.30 6.68
C GLY A 194 7.27 -5.43 5.67
N GLY A 195 6.23 -5.44 4.85
CA GLY A 195 6.07 -6.44 3.79
C GLY A 195 4.67 -6.46 3.18
N VAL A 196 4.51 -7.34 2.20
CA VAL A 196 3.22 -7.65 1.56
C VAL A 196 2.46 -8.72 2.35
N LEU A 197 1.13 -8.69 2.26
CA LEU A 197 0.23 -9.64 2.92
C LEU A 197 -0.50 -10.49 1.87
N LYS A 198 -0.84 -11.73 2.25
CA LYS A 198 -1.74 -12.57 1.46
C LYS A 198 -3.19 -12.29 1.81
N ALA A 199 -4.08 -12.51 0.84
CA ALA A 199 -5.50 -12.24 0.95
C ALA A 199 -6.12 -13.03 2.10
N HIS A 200 -6.76 -12.31 3.00
CA HIS A 200 -7.51 -12.85 4.12
C HIS A 200 -8.77 -11.99 4.33
N PRO A 201 -9.93 -12.57 4.70
CA PRO A 201 -11.16 -11.79 4.88
C PRO A 201 -11.02 -10.61 5.84
N GLY A 202 -10.18 -10.73 6.88
CA GLY A 202 -9.90 -9.64 7.81
C GLY A 202 -9.21 -8.42 7.18
N LEU A 203 -8.47 -8.60 6.08
CA LEU A 203 -7.79 -7.52 5.38
C LEU A 203 -8.73 -6.73 4.45
N GLN A 204 -9.94 -7.23 4.20
CA GLN A 204 -10.91 -6.53 3.38
C GLN A 204 -11.55 -5.39 4.17
N LEU A 205 -11.26 -4.15 3.76
CA LEU A 205 -11.91 -2.98 4.32
C LEU A 205 -13.34 -2.87 3.81
N THR A 206 -13.59 -3.11 2.52
CA THR A 206 -14.94 -3.03 1.93
C THR A 206 -15.90 -3.99 2.63
N LYS A 207 -17.05 -3.47 3.05
CA LYS A 207 -18.12 -4.31 3.58
C LYS A 207 -18.71 -5.19 2.46
N PRO A 208 -18.84 -6.52 2.63
CA PRO A 208 -19.46 -7.39 1.62
C PRO A 208 -20.86 -6.90 1.20
N GLY A 209 -21.12 -6.86 -0.12
CA GLY A 209 -22.37 -6.36 -0.70
C GLY A 209 -22.48 -4.83 -0.81
N PHE A 210 -21.44 -4.08 -0.44
CA PHE A 210 -21.42 -2.62 -0.55
C PHE A 210 -20.36 -2.15 -1.56
N SER A 211 -20.46 -0.88 -1.97
CA SER A 211 -19.43 -0.25 -2.80
C SER A 211 -18.10 -0.07 -2.03
N LYS A 212 -16.98 -0.03 -2.75
CA LYS A 212 -15.62 -0.07 -2.17
C LYS A 212 -15.28 1.01 -1.13
N SER A 213 -15.97 2.15 -1.13
CA SER A 213 -15.77 3.21 -0.13
C SER A 213 -16.52 2.99 1.19
N ARG A 214 -17.35 1.95 1.28
CA ARG A 214 -18.14 1.62 2.47
C ARG A 214 -17.47 0.47 3.21
N TRP A 215 -16.85 0.79 4.32
CA TRP A 215 -15.98 -0.14 5.04
C TRP A 215 -16.67 -0.83 6.22
N GLN A 216 -16.17 -2.02 6.54
CA GLN A 216 -16.48 -2.76 7.75
C GLN A 216 -15.31 -2.64 8.74
N LEU A 217 -15.25 -1.51 9.45
CA LEU A 217 -14.30 -1.35 10.56
C LEU A 217 -14.88 -1.94 11.86
N PRO A 218 -14.05 -2.52 12.74
CA PRO A 218 -14.49 -2.92 14.07
C PRO A 218 -15.04 -1.75 14.88
N ASP A 219 -15.97 -2.01 15.81
CA ASP A 219 -16.61 -0.96 16.60
C ASP A 219 -15.65 -0.16 17.48
N CYS A 220 -14.46 -0.70 17.80
CA CYS A 220 -13.43 0.04 18.54
C CYS A 220 -12.96 1.32 17.84
N PHE A 221 -13.18 1.43 16.52
CA PHE A 221 -12.89 2.63 15.74
C PHE A 221 -13.85 3.80 15.99
N ARG A 222 -15.06 3.54 16.53
CA ARG A 222 -16.03 4.62 16.85
C ARG A 222 -15.52 5.57 17.93
N ASN A 223 -14.57 5.10 18.75
CA ASN A 223 -14.05 5.81 19.91
C ASN A 223 -12.64 6.39 19.66
N VAL A 224 -12.21 6.51 18.40
CA VAL A 224 -10.92 7.11 18.04
C VAL A 224 -11.09 8.19 16.97
N SER A 225 -10.17 9.15 16.94
CA SER A 225 -10.08 10.11 15.84
C SER A 225 -9.38 9.50 14.63
N ILE A 226 -9.95 9.72 13.45
CA ILE A 226 -9.40 9.35 12.15
C ILE A 226 -9.35 10.63 11.32
N SER A 227 -8.16 11.03 10.83
CA SER A 227 -8.04 12.25 10.02
C SER A 227 -8.96 12.20 8.79
N TYR A 228 -9.50 13.36 8.39
CA TYR A 228 -10.48 13.53 7.30
C TYR A 228 -11.86 12.90 7.53
N HIS A 229 -12.13 12.37 8.73
CA HIS A 229 -13.41 11.78 9.08
C HIS A 229 -14.01 12.45 10.31
N THR A 230 -15.32 12.29 10.47
CA THR A 230 -16.08 12.79 11.62
C THR A 230 -16.92 11.65 12.19
N PRO A 231 -17.55 11.79 13.37
CA PRO A 231 -18.48 10.77 13.87
C PRO A 231 -19.60 10.42 12.87
N LYS A 232 -20.00 11.37 11.99
CA LYS A 232 -21.01 11.14 10.94
C LYS A 232 -20.54 10.18 9.83
N SER A 233 -19.24 9.91 9.73
CA SER A 233 -18.69 8.90 8.83
C SER A 233 -19.08 7.49 9.25
N PHE A 234 -19.35 7.25 10.54
CA PHE A 234 -19.90 5.98 11.02
C PHE A 234 -21.41 5.94 10.77
N ARG A 235 -21.82 5.26 9.70
CA ARG A 235 -23.23 4.97 9.41
C ARG A 235 -23.70 3.78 10.26
N PRO A 236 -25.02 3.52 10.34
CA PRO A 236 -25.55 2.39 11.11
C PRO A 236 -24.93 1.05 10.72
N THR A 237 -24.61 0.86 9.43
CA THR A 237 -24.19 -0.44 8.90
C THR A 237 -22.78 -0.45 8.31
N TYR A 238 -22.11 0.70 8.14
CA TYR A 238 -20.77 0.78 7.55
C TYR A 238 -20.05 2.07 7.94
N PHE A 239 -18.74 2.11 7.75
CA PHE A 239 -17.93 3.34 7.83
C PHE A 239 -17.74 3.93 6.43
N GLN A 240 -18.07 5.21 6.23
CA GLN A 240 -17.87 5.89 4.96
C GLN A 240 -16.43 6.43 4.88
N SER A 241 -15.58 5.75 4.11
CA SER A 241 -14.24 6.26 3.79
C SER A 241 -14.35 7.56 3.00
N ALA A 242 -13.48 8.52 3.33
CA ALA A 242 -13.29 9.75 2.59
C ALA A 242 -12.75 9.45 1.18
N ALA A 243 -13.19 10.25 0.22
CA ALA A 243 -12.65 10.25 -1.14
C ALA A 243 -11.32 11.03 -1.21
N LYS A 244 -11.15 12.04 -0.36
CA LYS A 244 -9.96 12.90 -0.26
C LYS A 244 -9.07 12.45 0.90
N GLY A 245 -7.77 12.61 0.71
CA GLY A 245 -6.75 12.23 1.69
C GLY A 245 -6.14 10.88 1.35
N GLN A 246 -4.81 10.87 1.18
CA GLN A 246 -4.03 9.66 0.94
C GLN A 246 -3.77 8.92 2.27
N GLU A 247 -3.56 9.66 3.35
CA GLU A 247 -3.18 9.14 4.67
C GLU A 247 -4.27 9.39 5.72
N PHE A 248 -4.84 8.32 6.29
CA PHE A 248 -5.77 8.40 7.41
C PHE A 248 -5.06 8.05 8.71
N VAL A 249 -4.63 9.07 9.44
CA VAL A 249 -3.96 8.90 10.74
C VAL A 249 -5.01 8.64 11.81
N VAL A 250 -4.85 7.50 12.49
CA VAL A 250 -5.72 7.03 13.57
C VAL A 250 -5.00 7.22 14.90
N THR A 251 -5.63 7.96 15.82
CA THR A 251 -5.19 8.04 17.21
C THR A 251 -5.61 6.76 17.93
N ALA A 252 -4.86 5.69 17.67
CA ALA A 252 -5.25 4.34 18.03
C ALA A 252 -5.27 4.10 19.55
N ASN A 253 -6.39 3.57 20.04
CA ASN A 253 -6.46 2.93 21.35
C ASN A 253 -5.90 1.50 21.27
N GLU A 254 -5.78 0.81 22.41
CA GLU A 254 -5.25 -0.56 22.44
C GLU A 254 -6.03 -1.53 21.55
N LYS A 255 -7.36 -1.44 21.51
CA LYS A 255 -8.19 -2.31 20.66
C LYS A 255 -7.92 -2.12 19.16
N VAL A 256 -7.66 -0.89 18.71
CA VAL A 256 -7.29 -0.60 17.32
C VAL A 256 -5.88 -1.12 17.02
N LYS A 257 -4.95 -0.99 17.97
CA LYS A 257 -3.62 -1.59 17.83
C LYS A 257 -3.71 -3.10 17.72
N ASP A 258 -4.48 -3.76 18.59
CA ASP A 258 -4.64 -5.22 18.57
C ASP A 258 -5.32 -5.72 17.30
N TRP A 259 -6.28 -4.95 16.77
CA TRP A 259 -6.83 -5.20 15.44
C TRP A 259 -5.73 -5.19 14.37
N ALA A 260 -4.89 -4.15 14.32
CA ALA A 260 -3.81 -4.04 13.34
C ALA A 260 -2.79 -5.20 13.46
N LYS A 261 -2.40 -5.55 14.70
CA LYS A 261 -1.54 -6.71 14.97
C LYS A 261 -2.16 -8.00 14.46
N GLY A 262 -3.46 -8.20 14.71
CA GLY A 262 -4.22 -9.35 14.25
C GLY A 262 -4.24 -9.47 12.73
N LEU A 263 -4.44 -8.35 12.01
CA LEU A 263 -4.39 -8.34 10.55
C LEU A 263 -3.05 -8.79 9.99
N ILE A 264 -1.95 -8.28 10.55
CA ILE A 264 -0.60 -8.66 10.12
C ILE A 264 -0.37 -10.14 10.39
N LYS A 265 -0.76 -10.66 11.56
CA LYS A 265 -0.66 -12.09 11.86
C LYS A 265 -1.40 -12.94 10.84
N GLU A 266 -2.67 -12.63 10.57
CA GLU A 266 -3.47 -13.42 9.62
C GLU A 266 -2.94 -13.34 8.19
N GLY A 267 -2.50 -12.16 7.74
CA GLY A 267 -1.99 -11.97 6.38
C GLY A 267 -0.60 -12.59 6.13
N ASN A 268 0.13 -13.00 7.18
CA ASN A 268 1.43 -13.68 7.10
C ASN A 268 1.35 -15.20 7.35
N ARG A 269 0.17 -15.76 7.64
CA ARG A 269 0.02 -17.20 7.95
C ARG A 269 0.06 -18.08 6.70
N PHE A 270 1.17 -18.22 5.99
CA PHE A 270 1.34 -19.26 4.94
C PHE A 270 2.80 -19.58 4.65
#